data_AF-A0AAU6ALT2-F1
#
_entry.id   AF-A0AAU6ALT2-F1
#
_cell.length_a   1.000
_cell.length_b   1.000
_cell.length_c   1.000
_cell.angle_alpha   90.00
_cell.angle_beta   90.00
_cell.angle_gamma   90.00
#
_symmetry.space_group_name_H-M   'P 1'
#
loop_
_entity.id
_entity.type
_entity.pdbx_description
1 polymer ?
#
loop_
_entity_poly.entity_id
_entity_poly.type
_entity_poly.pdbx_seq_one_letter_code
_entity_poly.pdbx_strand_id
1 'polypeptide(L)'
;MEREEYLLAQVREAFGRVVYSHKTHEKQADICFGRYRWQQGVLVAFTAVSTGTFLASVLGTLGNQVLTSLATSFIALVVSALSLASKSFKFSEESEAHRKIASRLWDVRESYLSLIADLMSGATVPADARARRDELQEATRAAYADAPRTTSKAYGRAQDGLKHNEELTFTSREIDLFLPEALRLNEGEAGR
;
A
#
# COMPACT_ATOMS: atom_id res chain seq x y z
N MET A 1 8.55 35.80 11.77
CA MET A 1 8.16 35.93 10.35
C MET A 1 9.20 35.32 9.41
N GLU A 2 10.27 35.99 8.97
CA GLU A 2 11.16 35.43 7.92
C GLU A 2 11.79 34.05 8.27
N ARG A 3 12.21 33.84 9.53
CA ARG A 3 12.71 32.52 10.01
C ARG A 3 11.65 31.43 10.16
N GLU A 4 10.36 31.79 10.22
CA GLU A 4 9.24 30.84 10.28
C GLU A 4 8.81 30.43 8.87
N GLU A 5 8.94 31.32 7.88
CA GLU A 5 8.71 31.01 6.47
C GLU A 5 9.65 29.91 5.96
N TYR A 6 10.94 29.98 6.31
CA TYR A 6 11.89 28.91 5.98
C TYR A 6 11.56 27.58 6.66
N LEU A 7 11.06 27.60 7.90
CA LEU A 7 10.65 26.38 8.61
C LEU A 7 9.41 25.77 7.95
N LEU A 8 8.38 26.58 7.67
CA LEU A 8 7.17 26.13 7.00
C LEU A 8 7.49 25.53 5.62
N ALA A 9 8.35 26.18 4.84
CA ALA A 9 8.80 25.66 3.54
C ALA A 9 9.48 24.28 3.68
N GLN A 10 10.37 24.12 4.66
CA GLN A 10 11.02 22.84 4.94
C GLN A 10 10.02 21.75 5.34
N VAL A 11 9.07 22.07 6.21
CA VAL A 11 8.04 21.15 6.70
C VAL A 11 7.13 20.71 5.55
N ARG A 12 6.69 21.63 4.68
CA ARG A 12 5.88 21.32 3.49
C ARG A 12 6.60 20.40 2.50
N GLU A 13 7.87 20.66 2.26
CA GLU A 13 8.72 19.80 1.41
C GLU A 13 8.89 18.40 2.04
N ALA A 14 9.12 18.32 3.36
CA ALA A 14 9.21 17.05 4.07
C ALA A 14 7.89 16.26 4.02
N PHE A 15 6.75 16.93 4.24
CA PHE A 15 5.41 16.37 4.08
C PHE A 15 5.23 15.76 2.69
N GLY A 16 5.56 16.51 1.62
CA GLY A 16 5.45 16.02 0.24
C GLY A 16 6.26 14.75 -0.02
N ARG A 17 7.49 14.67 0.52
CA ARG A 17 8.31 13.44 0.42
C ARG A 17 7.67 12.26 1.15
N VAL A 18 7.13 12.48 2.35
CA VAL A 18 6.45 11.42 3.12
C VAL A 18 5.18 10.95 2.41
N VAL A 19 4.40 11.87 1.82
CA VAL A 19 3.23 11.55 0.99
C VAL A 19 3.60 10.57 -0.13
N TYR A 20 4.64 10.87 -0.90
CA TYR A 20 5.09 10.01 -1.98
C TYR A 20 5.57 8.64 -1.49
N SER A 21 6.36 8.62 -0.41
CA SER A 21 6.85 7.36 0.15
C SER A 21 5.72 6.50 0.70
N HIS A 22 4.78 7.09 1.46
CA HIS A 22 3.60 6.41 1.97
C HIS A 22 2.83 5.75 0.84
N LYS A 23 2.43 6.52 -0.19
CA LYS A 23 1.71 5.96 -1.35
C LYS A 23 2.51 4.91 -2.11
N THR A 24 3.82 5.09 -2.24
CA THR A 24 4.67 4.09 -2.92
C THR A 24 4.67 2.76 -2.18
N HIS A 25 4.73 2.78 -0.84
CA HIS A 25 4.63 1.57 -0.03
C HIS A 25 3.23 0.93 -0.10
N GLU A 26 2.15 1.72 -0.12
CA GLU A 26 0.79 1.19 -0.37
C GLU A 26 0.70 0.46 -1.73
N LYS A 27 1.14 1.11 -2.81
CA LYS A 27 1.08 0.50 -4.16
C LYS A 27 1.98 -0.74 -4.27
N GLN A 28 3.12 -0.76 -3.60
CA GLN A 28 3.99 -1.93 -3.57
C GLN A 28 3.35 -3.08 -2.80
N ALA A 29 2.69 -2.80 -1.66
CA ALA A 29 1.91 -3.81 -0.94
C ALA A 29 0.80 -4.41 -1.83
N ASP A 30 0.02 -3.58 -2.52
CA ASP A 30 -1.04 -4.04 -3.44
C ASP A 30 -0.50 -4.92 -4.56
N ILE A 31 0.67 -4.56 -5.10
CA ILE A 31 1.37 -5.34 -6.12
C ILE A 31 1.77 -6.71 -5.58
N CYS A 32 2.37 -6.78 -4.40
CA CYS A 32 2.78 -8.03 -3.76
C CYS A 32 1.57 -8.89 -3.41
N PHE A 33 0.51 -8.29 -2.85
CA PHE A 33 -0.74 -8.98 -2.54
C PHE A 33 -1.43 -9.54 -3.79
N GLY A 34 -1.45 -8.77 -4.88
CA GLY A 34 -1.99 -9.23 -6.17
C GLY A 34 -1.24 -10.45 -6.71
N ARG A 35 0.09 -10.46 -6.62
CA ARG A 35 0.92 -11.62 -6.99
C ARG A 35 0.65 -12.82 -6.11
N TYR A 36 0.55 -12.61 -4.80
CA TYR A 36 0.19 -13.66 -3.84
C TYR A 36 -1.16 -14.28 -4.19
N ARG A 37 -2.21 -13.47 -4.41
CA ARG A 37 -3.54 -14.00 -4.77
C ARG A 37 -3.54 -14.77 -6.08
N TRP A 38 -2.80 -14.29 -7.08
CA TRP A 38 -2.68 -15.00 -8.36
C TRP A 38 -2.02 -16.36 -8.17
N GLN A 39 -0.91 -16.42 -7.42
CA GLN A 39 -0.22 -17.67 -7.12
C GLN A 39 -1.11 -18.65 -6.36
N GLN A 40 -1.84 -18.19 -5.34
CA GLN A 40 -2.79 -19.02 -4.60
C GLN A 40 -3.95 -19.50 -5.49
N GLY A 41 -4.47 -18.64 -6.36
CA GLY A 41 -5.53 -19.02 -7.30
C GLY A 41 -5.09 -20.11 -8.27
N VAL A 42 -3.89 -20.00 -8.83
CA VAL A 42 -3.31 -21.04 -9.71
C VAL A 42 -3.13 -22.35 -8.95
N LEU A 43 -2.57 -22.30 -7.72
CA LEU A 43 -2.37 -23.50 -6.90
C LEU A 43 -3.70 -24.20 -6.58
N VAL A 44 -4.72 -23.45 -6.18
CA VAL A 44 -6.06 -24.00 -5.90
C VAL A 44 -6.66 -24.65 -7.15
N ALA A 45 -6.57 -24.00 -8.31
CA ALA A 45 -7.08 -24.54 -9.56
C ALA A 45 -6.39 -25.86 -9.96
N PHE A 46 -5.05 -25.88 -9.97
CA PHE A 46 -4.29 -27.10 -10.29
C PHE A 46 -4.51 -28.21 -9.27
N THR A 47 -4.65 -27.87 -7.99
CA THR A 47 -4.96 -28.85 -6.93
C THR A 47 -6.33 -29.48 -7.16
N ALA A 48 -7.35 -28.67 -7.45
CA ALA A 48 -8.69 -29.17 -7.76
C ALA A 48 -8.71 -30.10 -8.99
N VAL A 49 -8.00 -29.72 -10.06
CA VAL A 49 -7.84 -30.56 -11.26
C VAL A 49 -7.08 -31.85 -10.94
N SER A 50 -6.01 -31.78 -10.14
CA SER A 50 -5.24 -32.94 -9.70
C SER A 50 -6.12 -33.94 -8.93
N THR A 51 -6.86 -33.47 -7.93
CA THR A 51 -7.78 -34.29 -7.14
C THR A 51 -8.88 -34.89 -8.00
N GLY A 52 -9.47 -34.09 -8.90
CA GLY A 52 -10.51 -34.57 -9.82
C GLY A 52 -10.01 -35.66 -10.77
N THR A 53 -8.82 -35.45 -11.38
CA THR A 53 -8.20 -36.43 -12.29
C THR A 53 -7.83 -37.72 -11.56
N PHE A 54 -7.30 -37.60 -10.35
CA PHE A 54 -6.99 -38.75 -9.49
C PHE A 54 -8.25 -39.58 -9.19
N LEU A 55 -9.34 -38.95 -8.72
CA LEU A 55 -10.59 -39.65 -8.43
C LEU A 55 -11.17 -40.34 -9.67
N ALA A 56 -11.20 -39.64 -10.79
CA ALA A 56 -11.74 -40.17 -12.03
C ALA A 56 -10.89 -41.32 -12.60
N SER A 57 -9.57 -41.30 -12.36
CA SER A 57 -8.66 -42.42 -12.66
C SER A 57 -8.88 -43.62 -11.74
N VAL A 58 -9.13 -43.40 -10.44
CA VAL A 58 -9.39 -44.50 -9.48
C VAL A 58 -10.73 -45.17 -9.76
N LEU A 59 -11.75 -44.40 -10.12
CA LEU A 59 -13.09 -44.91 -10.44
C LEU A 59 -13.18 -45.54 -11.84
N GLY A 60 -12.10 -45.56 -12.62
CA GLY A 60 -12.07 -46.15 -13.96
C GLY A 60 -12.94 -45.41 -14.98
N THR A 61 -13.34 -44.17 -14.69
CA THR A 61 -14.26 -43.37 -15.52
C THR A 61 -13.57 -42.66 -16.69
N LEU A 62 -12.23 -42.66 -16.71
CA LEU A 62 -11.41 -42.03 -17.75
C LEU A 62 -10.66 -43.09 -18.56
N GLY A 63 -10.60 -42.90 -19.89
CA GLY A 63 -10.16 -43.86 -20.92
C GLY A 63 -8.85 -44.66 -20.67
N ASN A 64 -7.80 -44.42 -21.45
CA ASN A 64 -6.58 -45.24 -21.38
C ASN A 64 -5.81 -44.99 -20.06
N GLN A 65 -5.72 -46.03 -19.22
CA GLN A 65 -5.14 -46.00 -17.86
C GLN A 65 -3.66 -45.54 -17.81
N VAL A 66 -2.87 -45.81 -18.85
CA VAL A 66 -1.48 -45.34 -18.94
C VAL A 66 -1.43 -43.84 -19.19
N LEU A 67 -2.34 -43.33 -20.03
CA LEU A 67 -2.41 -41.91 -20.35
C LEU A 67 -2.92 -41.08 -19.15
N THR A 68 -3.91 -41.60 -18.43
CA THR A 68 -4.48 -40.94 -17.25
C THR A 68 -3.51 -40.90 -16.08
N SER A 69 -2.76 -41.99 -15.84
CA SER A 69 -1.74 -42.03 -14.80
C SER A 69 -0.57 -41.07 -15.07
N LEU A 70 -0.12 -41.00 -16.34
CA LEU A 70 0.92 -40.05 -16.75
C LEU A 70 0.45 -38.59 -16.59
N ALA A 71 -0.77 -38.28 -17.03
CA ALA A 71 -1.36 -36.95 -16.88
C ALA A 71 -1.51 -36.56 -15.40
N THR A 72 -2.03 -37.47 -14.56
CA THR A 72 -2.18 -37.23 -13.11
C THR A 72 -0.84 -36.98 -12.44
N SER A 73 0.18 -37.76 -12.77
CA SER A 73 1.54 -37.62 -12.22
C SER A 73 2.18 -36.29 -12.63
N PHE A 74 2.00 -35.86 -13.87
CA PHE A 74 2.49 -34.57 -14.35
C PHE A 74 1.80 -33.40 -13.65
N ILE A 75 0.47 -33.46 -13.48
CA ILE A 75 -0.28 -32.42 -12.74
C ILE A 75 0.20 -32.38 -11.27
N ALA A 76 0.39 -33.53 -10.63
CA ALA A 76 0.92 -33.60 -9.27
C ALA A 76 2.34 -32.99 -9.15
N LEU A 77 3.20 -33.20 -10.16
CA LEU A 77 4.52 -32.57 -10.23
C LEU A 77 4.41 -31.03 -10.31
N VAL A 78 3.51 -30.51 -11.16
CA VAL A 78 3.26 -29.07 -11.29
C VAL A 78 2.73 -28.47 -9.98
N VAL A 79 1.76 -29.12 -9.33
CA VAL A 79 1.24 -28.71 -8.02
C VAL A 79 2.36 -28.67 -6.97
N SER A 80 3.24 -29.68 -6.97
CA SER A 80 4.37 -29.75 -6.04
C SER A 80 5.37 -28.61 -6.29
N ALA A 81 5.69 -28.33 -7.56
CA ALA A 81 6.56 -27.23 -7.93
C ALA A 81 5.98 -25.86 -7.55
N LEU A 82 4.67 -25.63 -7.79
CA LEU A 82 3.97 -24.41 -7.40
C LEU A 82 3.90 -24.24 -5.88
N SER A 83 3.72 -25.33 -5.14
CA SER A 83 3.73 -25.34 -3.67
C SER A 83 5.10 -24.96 -3.12
N LEU A 84 6.17 -25.51 -3.72
CA LEU A 84 7.54 -25.14 -3.36
C LEU A 84 7.82 -23.67 -3.69
N ALA A 85 7.45 -23.22 -4.88
CA ALA A 85 7.56 -21.81 -5.27
C ALA A 85 6.81 -20.88 -4.31
N SER A 86 5.64 -21.28 -3.81
CA SER A 86 4.87 -20.49 -2.82
C SER A 86 5.55 -20.39 -1.46
N LYS A 87 6.35 -21.39 -1.09
CA LYS A 87 7.19 -21.35 0.12
C LYS A 87 8.45 -20.51 -0.09
N SER A 88 9.01 -20.52 -1.29
CA SER A 88 10.21 -19.76 -1.64
C SER A 88 9.91 -18.27 -1.87
N PHE A 89 8.82 -17.93 -2.54
CA PHE A 89 8.41 -16.56 -2.83
C PHE A 89 7.41 -16.06 -1.78
N LYS A 90 7.91 -15.24 -0.85
CA LYS A 90 7.15 -14.75 0.31
C LYS A 90 6.37 -13.46 0.00
N PHE A 91 5.57 -13.45 -1.08
CA PHE A 91 4.82 -12.25 -1.50
C PHE A 91 3.84 -11.73 -0.45
N SER A 92 3.27 -12.62 0.37
CA SER A 92 2.41 -12.22 1.49
C SER A 92 3.19 -11.48 2.56
N GLU A 93 4.39 -11.97 2.93
CA GLU A 93 5.24 -11.32 3.93
C GLU A 93 5.76 -9.97 3.41
N GLU A 94 6.15 -9.90 2.14
CA GLU A 94 6.58 -8.66 1.48
C GLU A 94 5.45 -7.62 1.46
N SER A 95 4.22 -8.05 1.13
CA SER A 95 3.03 -7.21 1.19
C SER A 95 2.80 -6.64 2.59
N GLU A 96 2.81 -7.49 3.62
CA GLU A 96 2.61 -7.05 5.01
C GLU A 96 3.74 -6.13 5.49
N ALA A 97 4.99 -6.39 5.09
CA ALA A 97 6.11 -5.51 5.39
C ALA A 97 5.91 -4.11 4.79
N HIS A 98 5.49 -4.01 3.53
CA HIS A 98 5.17 -2.72 2.91
C HIS A 98 3.97 -2.03 3.58
N ARG A 99 2.90 -2.77 3.94
CA ARG A 99 1.75 -2.21 4.68
C ARG A 99 2.16 -1.63 6.03
N LYS A 100 3.04 -2.32 6.76
CA LYS A 100 3.56 -1.83 8.05
C LYS A 100 4.32 -0.51 7.89
N ILE A 101 5.15 -0.38 6.86
CA ILE A 101 5.84 0.89 6.58
C ILE A 101 4.86 1.97 6.16
N ALA A 102 3.90 1.65 5.29
CA ALA A 102 2.87 2.59 4.87
C ALA A 102 2.09 3.15 6.07
N SER A 103 1.70 2.30 7.03
CA SER A 103 1.01 2.72 8.26
C SER A 103 1.86 3.70 9.08
N ARG A 104 3.15 3.41 9.29
CA ARG A 104 4.05 4.31 10.04
C ARG A 104 4.24 5.66 9.34
N LEU A 105 4.37 5.63 8.01
CA LEU A 105 4.51 6.86 7.23
C LEU A 105 3.20 7.66 7.17
N TRP A 106 2.05 6.99 7.26
CA TRP A 106 0.75 7.65 7.37
C TRP A 106 0.66 8.48 8.67
N ASP A 107 1.03 7.91 9.82
CA ASP A 107 1.05 8.65 11.10
C ASP A 107 1.93 9.91 11.04
N VAL A 108 3.11 9.77 10.42
CA VAL A 108 4.06 10.88 10.23
C VAL A 108 3.50 11.93 9.28
N ARG A 109 2.85 11.51 8.19
CA ARG A 109 2.21 12.39 7.22
C ARG A 109 1.13 13.24 7.87
N GLU A 110 0.23 12.62 8.62
CA GLU A 110 -0.84 13.34 9.33
C GLU A 110 -0.26 14.32 10.35
N SER A 111 0.78 13.90 11.07
CA SER A 111 1.46 14.78 12.04
C SER A 111 2.16 15.98 11.37
N TYR A 112 2.72 15.80 10.18
CA TYR A 112 3.26 16.91 9.39
C TYR A 112 2.15 17.86 8.93
N LEU A 113 0.99 17.33 8.53
CA LEU A 113 -0.16 18.16 8.15
C LEU A 113 -0.63 19.02 9.33
N SER A 114 -0.76 18.45 10.52
CA SER A 114 -1.05 19.21 11.75
C SER A 114 -0.01 20.30 11.99
N LEU A 115 1.28 19.98 11.91
CA LEU A 115 2.35 20.97 12.11
C LEU A 115 2.29 22.11 11.07
N ILE A 116 1.93 21.82 9.82
CA ILE A 116 1.73 22.84 8.78
C ILE A 116 0.58 23.76 9.16
N ALA A 117 -0.56 23.20 9.58
CA ALA A 117 -1.72 23.99 10.00
C ALA A 117 -1.40 24.88 11.21
N ASP A 118 -0.72 24.32 12.21
CA ASP A 118 -0.31 25.02 13.42
C ASP A 118 0.66 26.18 13.11
N LEU A 119 1.64 25.94 12.23
CA LEU A 119 2.56 26.99 11.74
C LEU A 119 1.83 28.08 10.95
N MET A 120 0.88 27.72 10.08
CA MET A 120 0.13 28.68 9.27
C MET A 120 -0.87 29.50 10.08
N SER A 121 -1.40 28.95 11.18
CA SER A 121 -2.30 29.67 12.10
C SER A 121 -1.57 30.64 13.04
N GLY A 122 -0.24 30.55 13.14
CA GLY A 122 0.55 31.34 14.08
C GLY A 122 0.38 30.90 15.55
N ALA A 123 -0.23 29.75 15.80
CA ALA A 123 -0.52 29.25 17.15
C ALA A 123 0.69 28.58 17.84
N THR A 124 1.85 28.47 17.17
CA THR A 124 3.02 27.71 17.65
C THR A 124 4.15 28.57 18.15
N VAL A 125 4.75 28.17 19.28
CA VAL A 125 6.05 28.69 19.71
C VAL A 125 7.15 28.17 18.75
N PRO A 126 8.06 29.04 18.25
CA PRO A 126 9.03 28.63 17.23
C PRO A 126 10.04 27.56 17.65
N ALA A 127 10.29 27.40 18.96
CA ALA A 127 11.15 26.35 19.49
C ALA A 127 10.45 24.98 19.41
N ASP A 128 9.20 24.91 19.84
CA ASP A 128 8.39 23.70 19.85
C ASP A 128 8.14 23.19 18.42
N ALA A 129 7.87 24.09 17.48
CA ALA A 129 7.71 23.72 16.07
C ALA A 129 8.98 23.07 15.47
N ARG A 130 10.17 23.54 15.84
CA ARG A 130 11.44 22.94 15.38
C ARG A 130 11.67 21.57 16.01
N ALA A 131 11.44 21.45 17.32
CA ALA A 131 11.53 20.18 18.03
C ALA A 131 10.57 19.15 17.42
N ARG A 132 9.31 19.53 17.18
CA ARG A 132 8.31 18.67 16.54
C ARG A 132 8.74 18.26 15.14
N ARG A 133 9.29 19.19 14.34
CA ARG A 133 9.83 18.86 13.01
C ARG A 133 10.97 17.84 13.11
N ASP A 134 11.90 17.99 14.06
CA ASP A 134 13.02 17.06 14.25
C ASP A 134 12.53 15.66 14.67
N GLU A 135 11.55 15.57 15.56
CA GLU A 135 10.89 14.31 15.92
C GLU A 135 10.26 13.61 14.70
N LEU A 136 9.56 14.35 13.86
CA LEU A 136 8.94 13.79 12.65
C LEU A 136 9.98 13.33 11.63
N GLN A 137 11.11 14.03 11.51
CA GLN A 137 12.22 13.59 10.67
C GLN A 137 12.84 12.29 11.18
N GLU A 138 13.02 12.16 12.50
CA GLU A 138 13.54 10.93 13.10
C GLU A 138 12.53 9.77 12.98
N ALA A 139 11.23 10.02 13.19
CA ALA A 139 10.20 9.01 12.97
C ALA A 139 10.16 8.54 11.51
N THR A 140 10.30 9.47 10.55
CA THR A 140 10.43 9.16 9.12
C THR A 140 11.64 8.27 8.85
N ARG A 141 12.80 8.65 9.43
CA ARG A 141 14.05 7.90 9.29
C ARG A 141 13.93 6.48 9.85
N ALA A 142 13.35 6.35 11.03
CA ALA A 142 13.10 5.07 11.67
C ALA A 142 12.16 4.19 10.82
N ALA A 143 11.16 4.77 10.14
CA ALA A 143 10.32 4.04 9.20
C ALA A 143 11.12 3.53 8.00
N TYR A 144 12.03 4.33 7.45
CA TYR A 144 12.88 3.91 6.34
C TYR A 144 13.96 2.89 6.71
N ALA A 145 14.42 2.88 7.96
CA ALA A 145 15.43 1.92 8.41
C ALA A 145 14.96 0.45 8.24
N ASP A 146 13.66 0.21 8.43
CA ASP A 146 13.04 -1.11 8.30
C ASP A 146 12.39 -1.35 6.93
N ALA A 147 12.53 -0.40 5.98
CA ALA A 147 11.73 -0.39 4.78
C ALA A 147 12.28 -1.36 3.70
N PRO A 148 11.48 -2.33 3.22
CA PRO A 148 11.84 -3.11 2.05
C PRO A 148 11.91 -2.24 0.80
N ARG A 149 12.72 -2.67 -0.17
CA ARG A 149 12.95 -1.93 -1.42
C ARG A 149 11.66 -1.87 -2.26
N THR A 150 11.28 -0.67 -2.68
CA THR A 150 10.15 -0.45 -3.58
C THR A 150 10.59 -0.54 -5.05
N THR A 151 9.62 -0.76 -5.95
CA THR A 151 9.87 -0.82 -7.39
C THR A 151 9.50 0.47 -8.11
N SER A 152 10.12 0.72 -9.27
CA SER A 152 9.73 1.84 -10.15
C SER A 152 8.26 1.77 -10.57
N LYS A 153 7.70 0.56 -10.72
CA LYS A 153 6.27 0.33 -10.98
C LYS A 153 5.38 0.83 -9.84
N ALA A 154 5.75 0.56 -8.59
CA ALA A 154 5.01 1.06 -7.44
C ALA A 154 5.09 2.58 -7.35
N TYR A 155 6.27 3.15 -7.55
CA TYR A 155 6.46 4.60 -7.57
C TYR A 155 5.65 5.28 -8.68
N GLY A 156 5.65 4.72 -9.90
CA GLY A 156 4.85 5.22 -11.02
C GLY A 156 3.35 5.20 -10.73
N ARG A 157 2.83 4.12 -10.12
CA ARG A 157 1.43 4.04 -9.69
C ARG A 157 1.09 5.05 -8.60
N ALA A 158 2.00 5.29 -7.66
CA ALA A 158 1.80 6.29 -6.62
C ALA A 158 1.79 7.70 -7.21
N GLN A 159 2.72 8.01 -8.11
CA GLN A 159 2.78 9.29 -8.80
C GLN A 159 1.50 9.56 -9.61
N ASP A 160 1.02 8.58 -10.36
CA ASP A 160 -0.22 8.71 -11.13
C ASP A 160 -1.44 8.93 -10.23
N GLY A 161 -1.57 8.13 -9.16
CA GLY A 161 -2.62 8.27 -8.16
C GLY A 161 -2.65 9.65 -7.50
N LEU A 162 -1.47 10.18 -7.14
CA LEU A 162 -1.33 11.47 -6.49
C LEU A 162 -1.56 12.66 -7.43
N LYS A 163 -1.17 12.56 -8.70
CA LYS A 163 -1.23 13.69 -9.65
C LYS A 163 -2.52 13.75 -10.44
N HIS A 164 -3.13 12.60 -10.75
CA HIS A 164 -4.23 12.53 -11.71
C HIS A 164 -5.51 11.91 -11.14
N ASN A 165 -5.43 11.17 -10.03
CA ASN A 165 -6.58 10.47 -9.45
C ASN A 165 -6.97 10.97 -8.05
N GLU A 166 -6.44 12.14 -7.65
CA GLU A 166 -6.81 12.83 -6.40
C GLU A 166 -6.74 11.96 -5.14
N GLU A 167 -5.86 10.96 -5.10
CA GLU A 167 -5.84 9.95 -4.02
C GLU A 167 -5.57 10.49 -2.61
N LEU A 168 -5.18 11.77 -2.48
CA LEU A 168 -4.96 12.49 -1.21
C LEU A 168 -5.47 13.93 -1.22
N THR A 169 -6.32 14.29 -2.18
CA THR A 169 -6.88 15.63 -2.27
C THR A 169 -8.39 15.52 -2.41
N PHE A 170 -9.11 16.35 -1.67
CA PHE A 170 -10.56 16.39 -1.73
C PHE A 170 -11.00 17.82 -1.95
N THR A 171 -12.01 18.00 -2.78
CA THR A 171 -12.76 19.25 -2.87
C THR A 171 -13.62 19.44 -1.62
N SER A 172 -13.94 20.68 -1.25
CA SER A 172 -14.84 20.96 -0.12
C SER A 172 -16.18 20.24 -0.26
N ARG A 173 -16.69 20.16 -1.49
CA ARG A 173 -17.92 19.43 -1.82
C ARG A 173 -17.81 17.93 -1.53
N GLU A 174 -16.69 17.29 -1.88
CA GLU A 174 -16.48 15.87 -1.56
C GLU A 174 -16.44 15.62 -0.05
N ILE A 175 -15.79 16.51 0.70
CA ILE A 175 -15.74 16.44 2.16
C ILE A 175 -17.15 16.55 2.73
N ASP A 176 -17.93 17.54 2.30
CA ASP A 176 -19.30 17.77 2.78
C ASP A 176 -20.23 16.58 2.55
N LEU A 177 -20.03 15.81 1.48
CA LEU A 177 -20.81 14.60 1.21
C LEU A 177 -20.56 13.49 2.25
N PHE A 178 -19.39 13.47 2.90
CA PHE A 178 -19.09 12.54 3.99
C PHE A 178 -19.63 13.01 5.35
N LEU A 179 -20.04 14.28 5.47
CA LEU A 179 -20.43 14.90 6.72
C LEU A 179 -21.97 14.98 6.88
N PRO A 180 -22.47 14.90 8.14
CA PRO A 180 -23.84 15.33 8.46
C PRO A 180 -24.06 16.78 8.06
N GLU A 181 -25.30 17.14 7.71
CA GLU A 181 -25.66 18.46 7.19
C GLU A 181 -25.16 19.62 8.06
N ALA A 182 -25.21 19.47 9.39
CA ALA A 182 -24.77 20.50 10.34
C ALA A 182 -23.25 20.82 10.31
N LEU A 183 -22.42 20.00 9.68
CA LEU A 183 -20.96 20.17 9.60
C LEU A 183 -20.48 20.55 8.19
N ARG A 184 -21.40 20.76 7.24
CA ARG A 184 -21.07 21.10 5.86
C ARG A 184 -20.71 22.58 5.71
N LEU A 185 -19.68 22.85 4.92
CA LEU A 185 -19.25 24.21 4.58
C LEU A 185 -19.95 24.63 3.28
N ASN A 186 -21.20 25.12 3.39
CA ASN A 186 -21.99 25.55 2.23
C ASN A 186 -21.14 26.38 1.24
N GLU A 187 -21.28 26.13 -0.08
CA GLU A 187 -20.43 26.67 -1.17
C GLU A 187 -20.22 28.22 -1.14
N GLY A 188 -21.02 28.97 -0.38
CA GLY A 188 -20.88 30.42 -0.19
C GLY A 188 -19.89 30.90 0.87
N GLU A 189 -19.38 30.04 1.77
CA GLU A 189 -18.46 30.45 2.85
C GLU A 189 -17.00 30.09 2.61
N ALA A 190 -16.70 29.14 1.72
CA ALA A 190 -15.34 28.67 1.43
C ALA A 190 -14.47 29.62 0.59
N GLY A 191 -15.01 30.79 0.20
CA GLY A 191 -14.36 31.77 -0.68
C GLY A 191 -14.11 33.16 -0.06
N ARG A 192 -14.18 33.30 1.27
CA ARG A 192 -13.88 34.55 1.98
C ARG A 192 -12.67 34.42 2.89
#